data_AF-A0AB39VIN5-F1
#
_entry.id   AF-A0AB39VIN5-F1
#
_cell.length_a   1.000
_cell.length_b   1.000
_cell.length_c   1.000
_cell.angle_alpha   90.00
_cell.angle_beta   90.00
_cell.angle_gamma   90.00
#
_symmetry.space_group_name_H-M   'P 1'
#
loop_
_entity.id
_entity.type
_entity.pdbx_description
1 polymer ?
#
loop_
_entity_poly.entity_id
_entity_poly.type
_entity_poly.pdbx_seq_one_letter_code
_entity_poly.pdbx_strand_id
1 'polypeptide(L)' 'MSKTKKGMKEKAYEALKQIDEKKYDTRLKARGIKNISKIGIAFYGKEVKVVCK' A
#
# COMPACT_ATOMS: atom_id res chain seq x y z
N MET A 1 1.00 -18.68 13.59
CA MET A 1 2.07 -17.74 14.00
C MET A 1 1.48 -16.35 14.11
N SER A 2 1.36 -15.86 15.33
CA SER A 2 0.54 -14.73 15.74
C SER A 2 0.94 -13.44 15.03
N LYS A 3 -0.01 -12.86 14.28
CA LYS A 3 0.04 -11.49 13.74
C LYS A 3 0.51 -10.58 14.89
N THR A 4 1.75 -10.15 14.88
CA THR A 4 2.33 -9.26 15.90
C THR A 4 2.38 -7.86 15.32
N LYS A 5 2.18 -6.82 16.14
CA LYS A 5 2.26 -5.40 15.71
C LYS A 5 3.49 -5.09 14.85
N LYS A 6 4.60 -5.78 15.09
CA LYS A 6 5.88 -5.61 14.39
C LYS A 6 5.76 -5.77 12.87
N GLY A 7 4.90 -6.68 12.40
CA GLY A 7 4.73 -6.99 10.96
C GLY A 7 3.80 -6.05 10.20
N MET A 8 3.15 -5.07 10.85
CA MET A 8 2.27 -4.13 10.14
C MET A 8 3.03 -3.23 9.17
N LYS A 9 4.26 -2.82 9.51
CA LYS A 9 5.08 -1.99 8.62
C LYS A 9 5.42 -2.78 7.35
N GLU A 10 5.86 -4.02 7.50
CA GLU A 10 6.20 -4.90 6.37
C GLU A 10 4.97 -5.13 5.47
N LYS A 11 3.80 -5.41 6.06
CA LYS A 11 2.55 -5.56 5.29
C LYS A 11 2.11 -4.30 4.56
N ALA A 12 2.34 -3.13 5.14
CA ALA A 12 2.05 -1.86 4.44
C ALA A 12 3.01 -1.65 3.25
N TYR A 13 4.27 -2.06 3.37
CA TYR A 13 5.21 -2.08 2.23
C TYR A 13 4.85 -3.13 1.18
N GLU A 14 4.43 -4.34 1.58
CA GLU A 14 3.91 -5.34 0.64
C GLU A 14 2.67 -4.84 -0.09
N ALA A 15 1.77 -4.12 0.60
CA ALA A 15 0.62 -3.49 -0.04
C ALA A 15 1.04 -2.46 -1.09
N LEU A 16 2.05 -1.63 -0.81
CA LEU A 16 2.63 -0.72 -1.82
C LEU A 16 3.22 -1.49 -3.01
N LYS A 17 3.98 -2.56 -2.75
CA LYS A 17 4.56 -3.39 -3.80
C LYS A 17 3.48 -4.05 -4.66
N GLN A 18 2.39 -4.51 -4.06
CA GLN A 18 1.25 -5.04 -4.81
C GLN A 18 0.59 -3.97 -5.69
N ILE A 19 0.54 -2.70 -5.24
CA ILE A 19 0.02 -1.60 -6.06
C ILE A 19 0.91 -1.37 -7.29
N ASP A 20 2.23 -1.46 -7.13
CA ASP A 20 3.20 -1.40 -8.22
C ASP A 20 3.07 -2.60 -9.17
N GLU A 21 3.03 -3.83 -8.65
CA GLU A 21 2.96 -5.06 -9.45
C GLU A 21 1.67 -5.17 -10.26
N LYS A 22 0.53 -4.80 -9.66
CA LYS A 22 -0.76 -4.79 -10.37
C LYS A 22 -0.92 -3.61 -11.32
N LYS A 23 0.07 -2.70 -11.34
CA LYS A 23 0.14 -1.51 -12.21
C LYS A 23 -1.19 -0.75 -12.26
N TYR A 24 -1.83 -0.54 -11.12
CA TYR A 24 -3.09 0.20 -11.04
C TYR A 24 -2.97 1.62 -11.60
N ASP A 25 -1.75 2.17 -11.60
CA ASP A 25 -1.43 3.45 -12.22
C ASP A 25 -1.54 3.45 -13.75
N THR A 26 -1.53 2.29 -14.43
CA THR A 26 -1.60 2.23 -15.90
C THR A 26 -2.88 2.85 -16.45
N ARG A 27 -4.03 2.51 -15.87
CA ARG A 27 -5.33 3.08 -16.27
C ARG A 27 -5.43 4.57 -15.93
N LEU A 28 -4.81 5.00 -14.84
CA LEU A 28 -4.80 6.41 -14.40
C LEU A 28 -3.90 7.25 -15.32
N LYS A 29 -2.70 6.74 -15.65
CA LYS A 29 -1.78 7.35 -16.62
C LYS A 29 -2.38 7.43 -18.02
N ALA A 30 -3.09 6.39 -18.47
CA ALA A 30 -3.80 6.40 -19.75
C ALA A 30 -4.90 7.47 -19.81
N ARG A 31 -5.47 7.86 -18.67
CA ARG A 31 -6.42 8.98 -18.55
C ARG A 31 -5.73 10.34 -18.39
N GLY A 32 -4.41 10.41 -18.51
CA GLY A 32 -3.63 11.65 -18.38
C GLY A 32 -3.33 12.07 -16.94
N ILE A 33 -3.62 11.23 -15.94
CA ILE A 33 -3.35 11.54 -14.53
C ILE A 33 -1.85 11.28 -14.26
N LYS A 34 -1.10 12.37 -14.06
CA LYS A 34 0.35 12.33 -13.83
C LYS A 34 0.73 12.22 -12.35
N ASN A 35 -0.09 12.76 -11.46
CA ASN A 35 0.18 12.74 -10.01
C ASN A 35 -0.60 11.59 -9.35
N ILE A 36 0.08 10.47 -9.14
CA ILE A 36 -0.49 9.28 -8.49
C ILE A 36 0.31 9.00 -7.22
N SER A 37 -0.25 9.36 -6.07
CA SER A 37 0.31 8.98 -4.78
C SER A 37 -0.10 7.56 -4.42
N LYS A 38 0.86 6.72 -4.01
CA LYS A 38 0.60 5.34 -3.60
C LYS A 38 0.63 5.25 -2.08
N ILE A 39 -0.42 4.66 -1.50
CA ILE A 39 -0.57 4.53 -0.05
C ILE A 39 -0.81 3.07 0.28
N GLY A 40 0.07 2.50 1.11
CA GLY A 40 -0.09 1.18 1.71
C GLY A 40 -0.66 1.31 3.11
N ILE A 41 -1.74 0.60 3.38
CA ILE A 41 -2.40 0.60 4.68
C ILE A 41 -2.41 -0.82 5.24
N ALA A 42 -1.92 -0.98 6.47
CA ALA A 42 -1.96 -2.23 7.21
C ALA A 42 -2.76 -2.07 8.50
N PHE A 43 -3.60 -3.06 8.79
CA PHE A 43 -4.48 -3.08 9.95
C PHE A 43 -4.15 -4.26 10.88
N TYR A 44 -4.23 -4.00 12.18
CA TYR A 44 -4.15 -5.03 13.22
C TYR A 44 -5.09 -4.68 14.38
N GLY A 45 -6.25 -5.32 14.43
CA GLY A 45 -7.28 -4.96 15.41
C GLY A 45 -7.74 -3.51 15.21
N LYS A 46 -7.55 -2.66 16.23
CA LYS A 46 -7.85 -1.22 16.18
C LYS A 46 -6.66 -0.35 15.73
N GLU A 47 -5.49 -0.94 15.51
CA GLU A 47 -4.31 -0.21 15.07
C GLU A 47 -4.17 -0.19 13.56
N VAL A 48 -3.72 0.95 13.05
CA VAL A 48 -3.53 1.21 11.63
C VAL A 48 -2.14 1.78 11.40
N LYS A 49 -1.45 1.21 10.41
CA LYS A 49 -0.16 1.69 9.91
C LYS A 49 -0.35 2.14 8.48
N VAL A 50 -0.08 3.43 8.24
CA VAL A 50 -0.09 4.02 6.91
C VAL A 50 1.35 4.26 6.47
N VAL A 51 1.66 3.87 5.24
CA VAL A 51 2.94 4.14 4.58
C VAL A 51 2.63 4.77 3.23
N CYS A 52 3.16 5.96 3.00
CA CYS A 52 3.02 6.70 1.75
C CYS A 52 4.37 6.70 1.02
N LYS A 53 4.31 6.69 -0.32
CA LYS A 53 5.47 6.80 -1.21
C LYS A 53 5.16 7.76 -2.35
#